data_AF-A0AAE5W8V8-F1
#
_entry.id   AF-A0AAE5W8V8-F1
#
_cell.length_a   1.000
_cell.length_b   1.000
_cell.length_c   1.000
_cell.angle_alpha   90.00
_cell.angle_beta   90.00
_cell.angle_gamma   90.00
#
_symmetry.space_group_name_H-M   'P 1'
#
loop_
_entity.id
_entity.type
_entity.pdbx_description
1 polymer ?
#
loop_
_entity_poly.entity_id
_entity_poly.type
_entity_poly.pdbx_seq_one_letter_code
_entity_poly.pdbx_strand_id
1 'polypeptide(L)'
;MLLRLTFLKKGNNFQNMKFIQQSSNSVFKIKKTIKNIVAQKKGFTLIETTIGFMIQSILIAIIPILFYVLIQFKSLVIYDDTYTFELMVKELSDSIGKAQLSQIKVEHHKITLPLQHETITYAYDNQKLIKTVNGKGNITVLHQVSEAKFKKVYKHHLLMNIKYKVGKEWRSHEVLF
;
A
#
# COMPACT_ATOMS: atom_id res chain seq x y z
N MET A 1 -17.27 68.10 67.69
CA MET A 1 -17.83 67.10 66.74
C MET A 1 -17.00 66.91 65.45
N LEU A 2 -15.87 67.62 65.24
CA LEU A 2 -15.07 67.53 63.99
C LEU A 2 -13.85 66.57 64.04
N LEU A 3 -13.39 66.14 65.23
CA LEU A 3 -12.21 65.24 65.34
C LEU A 3 -12.50 63.74 65.12
N ARG A 4 -13.78 63.33 65.13
CA ARG A 4 -14.16 61.91 64.96
C ARG A 4 -14.24 61.46 63.50
N LEU A 5 -14.41 62.39 62.56
CA LEU A 5 -14.55 62.11 61.13
C LEU A 5 -13.20 61.88 60.43
N THR A 6 -12.13 62.50 60.90
CA THR A 6 -10.78 62.35 60.31
C THR A 6 -10.15 60.98 60.63
N PHE A 7 -10.47 60.39 61.79
CA PHE A 7 -9.98 59.06 62.17
C PHE A 7 -10.66 57.92 61.38
N LEU A 8 -11.97 58.04 61.10
CA LEU A 8 -12.71 57.05 60.30
C LEU A 8 -12.24 57.02 58.84
N LYS A 9 -11.91 58.16 58.24
CA LYS A 9 -11.39 58.24 56.87
C LYS A 9 -9.97 57.64 56.74
N LYS A 10 -9.15 57.77 57.79
CA LYS A 10 -7.78 57.23 57.84
C LYS A 10 -7.74 55.71 58.03
N GLY A 11 -8.67 55.15 58.82
CA GLY A 11 -8.81 53.70 58.99
C GLY A 11 -9.26 52.97 57.72
N ASN A 12 -10.17 53.58 56.95
CA ASN A 12 -10.70 53.00 55.71
C ASN A 12 -9.64 52.93 54.59
N ASN A 13 -8.78 53.96 54.48
CA ASN A 13 -7.65 53.96 53.55
C ASN A 13 -6.59 52.91 53.90
N PHE A 14 -6.33 52.67 55.19
CA PHE A 14 -5.36 51.67 55.63
C PHE A 14 -5.85 50.23 55.38
N GLN A 15 -7.15 49.98 55.53
CA GLN A 15 -7.76 48.68 55.19
C GLN A 15 -7.76 48.43 53.68
N ASN A 16 -8.09 49.44 52.87
CA ASN A 16 -8.00 49.34 51.41
C ASN A 16 -6.57 49.09 50.92
N MET A 17 -5.59 49.74 51.53
CA MET A 17 -4.18 49.56 51.18
C MET A 17 -3.67 48.15 51.53
N LYS A 18 -4.11 47.58 52.67
CA LYS A 18 -3.85 46.18 53.02
C LYS A 18 -4.53 45.19 52.07
N PHE A 19 -5.76 45.47 51.65
CA PHE A 19 -6.49 44.63 50.68
C PHE A 19 -5.82 44.63 49.30
N ILE A 20 -5.37 45.80 48.83
CA ILE A 20 -4.61 45.94 47.57
C ILE A 20 -3.27 45.20 47.66
N GLN A 21 -2.59 45.26 48.80
CA GLN A 21 -1.33 44.54 49.00
C GLN A 21 -1.55 43.02 49.06
N GLN A 22 -2.65 42.57 49.66
CA GLN A 22 -3.02 41.15 49.74
C GLN A 22 -3.49 40.59 48.39
N SER A 23 -4.20 41.39 47.58
CA SER A 23 -4.58 41.01 46.22
C SER A 23 -3.37 40.97 45.29
N SER A 24 -2.47 41.96 45.37
CA SER A 24 -1.21 41.98 44.62
C SER A 24 -0.33 40.78 44.95
N ASN A 25 -0.18 40.44 46.23
CA ASN A 25 0.57 39.25 46.66
C ASN A 25 -0.07 37.94 46.19
N SER A 26 -1.41 37.86 46.16
CA SER A 26 -2.12 36.69 45.64
C SER A 26 -1.93 36.54 44.13
N VAL A 27 -2.02 37.64 43.36
CA VAL A 27 -1.75 37.66 41.92
C VAL A 27 -0.30 37.26 41.63
N PHE A 28 0.65 37.73 42.43
CA PHE A 28 2.06 37.36 42.28
C PHE A 28 2.31 35.88 42.57
N LYS A 29 1.66 35.33 43.60
CA LYS A 29 1.69 33.88 43.91
C LYS A 29 1.10 33.06 42.77
N ILE A 30 -0.05 33.45 42.22
CA ILE A 30 -0.70 32.77 41.08
C ILE A 30 0.23 32.79 39.85
N LYS A 31 0.80 33.95 39.50
CA LYS A 31 1.76 34.07 38.39
C LYS A 31 2.99 33.17 38.59
N LYS A 32 3.51 33.10 39.81
CA LYS A 32 4.66 32.25 40.16
C LYS A 32 4.31 30.76 40.06
N THR A 33 3.14 30.36 40.51
CA THR A 33 2.65 28.97 40.43
C THR A 33 2.43 28.54 38.99
N ILE A 34 1.81 29.37 38.16
CA ILE A 34 1.63 29.10 36.72
C ILE A 34 2.98 28.95 36.01
N LYS A 35 3.92 29.87 36.29
CA LYS A 35 5.29 29.80 35.74
C LYS A 35 6.01 28.51 36.12
N ASN A 36 5.87 28.05 37.38
CA ASN A 36 6.46 26.80 37.83
C ASN A 36 5.81 25.56 37.22
N ILE A 37 4.49 25.55 37.03
CA ILE A 37 3.79 24.41 36.39
C ILE A 37 4.23 24.28 34.92
N VAL A 38 4.36 25.41 34.21
CA VAL A 38 4.84 25.44 32.82
C VAL A 38 6.32 25.02 32.73
N ALA A 39 7.14 25.39 33.71
CA ALA A 39 8.56 25.02 33.73
C ALA A 39 8.83 23.56 34.17
N GLN A 40 7.93 22.94 34.95
CA GLN A 40 8.11 21.58 35.46
C GLN A 40 7.60 20.48 34.53
N LYS A 41 6.66 20.80 33.63
CA LYS A 41 6.24 19.84 32.60
C LYS A 41 7.15 19.99 31.38
N LYS A 42 7.90 18.92 31.04
CA LYS A 42 8.52 18.74 29.72
C LYS A 42 7.41 18.56 28.69
N GLY A 43 6.64 19.62 28.43
CA GLY A 43 5.66 19.67 27.36
C GLY A 43 6.38 19.89 26.03
N PHE A 44 5.78 19.39 24.95
CA PHE A 44 6.24 19.71 23.61
C PHE A 44 6.14 21.22 23.39
N THR A 45 7.13 21.76 22.70
CA THR A 45 7.06 23.16 22.25
C THR A 45 5.89 23.32 21.27
N LEU A 46 5.38 24.54 21.14
CA LEU A 46 4.32 24.85 20.17
C LEU A 46 4.74 24.47 18.74
N ILE A 47 6.02 24.65 18.43
CA ILE A 47 6.62 24.31 17.12
C ILE A 47 6.60 22.78 16.93
N GLU A 48 7.05 22.00 17.90
CA GLU A 48 7.01 20.54 17.85
C GLU A 48 5.58 20.00 17.68
N THR A 49 4.62 20.60 18.39
CA THR A 49 3.21 20.22 18.28
C THR A 49 2.65 20.52 16.88
N THR A 50 3.04 21.66 16.30
CA THR A 50 2.61 22.07 14.95
C THR A 50 3.18 21.14 13.88
N ILE A 51 4.46 20.78 14.00
CA ILE A 51 5.11 19.82 13.09
C ILE A 51 4.46 18.43 13.21
N GLY A 52 4.20 17.97 14.43
CA GLY A 52 3.49 16.71 14.66
C GLY A 52 2.10 16.70 14.01
N PHE A 53 1.36 17.80 14.12
CA PHE A 53 0.03 17.93 13.52
C PHE A 53 0.08 17.95 11.99
N MET A 54 1.10 18.58 11.39
CA MET A 54 1.31 18.55 9.93
C MET A 54 1.56 17.13 9.44
N ILE A 55 2.47 16.39 10.08
CA ILE A 55 2.77 14.99 9.72
C ILE A 55 1.51 14.14 9.85
N GLN A 56 0.78 14.26 10.96
CA GLN A 56 -0.45 13.51 11.19
C GLN A 56 -1.54 13.83 10.14
N SER A 57 -1.67 15.09 9.75
CA SER A 57 -2.64 15.51 8.72
C SER A 57 -2.30 14.92 7.35
N ILE A 58 -1.02 14.89 6.99
CA ILE A 58 -0.54 14.24 5.76
C ILE A 58 -0.85 12.74 5.78
N LEU A 59 -0.57 12.06 6.91
CA LEU A 59 -0.86 10.63 7.04
C LEU A 59 -2.35 10.33 6.87
N ILE A 60 -3.23 11.12 7.51
CA ILE A 60 -4.68 10.96 7.40
C ILE A 60 -5.16 11.23 5.96
N ALA A 61 -4.57 12.20 5.27
CA ALA A 61 -4.93 12.52 3.88
C ALA A 61 -4.53 11.41 2.88
N ILE A 62 -3.46 10.67 3.15
CA ILE A 62 -3.00 9.58 2.27
C ILE A 62 -3.93 8.36 2.35
N ILE A 63 -4.54 8.08 3.51
CA ILE A 63 -5.39 6.90 3.73
C ILE A 63 -6.53 6.78 2.68
N PRO A 64 -7.39 7.79 2.44
CA PRO A 64 -8.47 7.67 1.45
C PRO A 64 -7.94 7.50 0.02
N ILE A 65 -6.78 8.09 -0.31
CA ILE A 65 -6.13 7.91 -1.62
C ILE A 65 -5.69 6.45 -1.80
N LEU A 66 -5.09 5.84 -0.78
CA LEU A 66 -4.71 4.43 -0.82
C LEU A 66 -5.93 3.52 -1.02
N PHE A 67 -7.04 3.79 -0.31
CA PHE A 67 -8.27 3.03 -0.51
C PHE A 67 -8.82 3.18 -1.93
N TYR A 68 -8.83 4.40 -2.48
CA TYR A 68 -9.27 4.64 -3.85
C TYR A 68 -8.43 3.84 -4.87
N VAL A 69 -7.11 3.89 -4.74
CA VAL A 69 -6.19 3.15 -5.62
C VAL A 69 -6.43 1.64 -5.51
N LEU A 70 -6.58 1.10 -4.29
CA LEU A 70 -6.82 -0.33 -4.09
C LEU A 70 -8.15 -0.80 -4.69
N ILE A 71 -9.21 0.01 -4.60
CA ILE A 71 -10.51 -0.29 -5.21
C ILE A 71 -10.39 -0.33 -6.73
N GLN A 72 -9.72 0.66 -7.34
CA GLN A 72 -9.48 0.70 -8.79
C GLN A 72 -8.61 -0.47 -9.26
N PHE A 73 -7.58 -0.81 -8.49
CA PHE A 73 -6.70 -1.95 -8.80
C PHE A 73 -7.44 -3.28 -8.72
N LYS A 74 -8.31 -3.45 -7.70
CA LYS A 74 -9.19 -4.61 -7.59
C LYS A 74 -10.08 -4.76 -8.82
N SER A 75 -10.67 -3.67 -9.33
CA SER A 75 -11.52 -3.75 -10.51
C SER A 75 -10.75 -4.13 -11.77
N LEU A 76 -9.49 -3.70 -11.90
CA LEU A 76 -8.63 -4.07 -13.03
C LEU A 76 -8.15 -5.51 -12.96
N VAL A 77 -7.74 -6.00 -11.77
CA VAL A 77 -7.15 -7.34 -11.65
C VAL A 77 -8.20 -8.46 -11.57
N ILE A 78 -9.36 -8.21 -10.94
CA ILE A 78 -10.36 -9.28 -10.71
C ILE A 78 -11.31 -9.46 -11.89
N TYR A 79 -11.59 -8.40 -12.66
CA TYR A 79 -12.57 -8.47 -13.76
C TYR A 79 -11.95 -8.53 -15.15
N ASP A 80 -10.63 -8.36 -15.26
CA ASP A 80 -9.95 -8.42 -16.55
C ASP A 80 -9.22 -9.75 -16.72
N ASP A 81 -9.87 -10.69 -17.41
CA ASP A 81 -9.27 -11.98 -17.80
C ASP A 81 -7.98 -11.79 -18.61
N THR A 82 -7.77 -10.61 -19.20
CA THR A 82 -6.55 -10.24 -19.95
C THR A 82 -5.32 -10.19 -19.04
N TYR A 83 -5.46 -9.79 -17.77
CA TYR A 83 -4.32 -9.75 -16.84
C TYR A 83 -3.74 -11.15 -16.57
N THR A 84 -4.61 -12.15 -16.42
CA THR A 84 -4.19 -13.54 -16.22
C THR A 84 -3.43 -14.06 -17.43
N PHE A 85 -3.86 -13.68 -18.64
CA PHE A 85 -3.16 -14.00 -19.87
C PHE A 85 -1.77 -13.35 -19.93
N GLU A 86 -1.65 -12.05 -19.62
CA GLU A 86 -0.37 -11.35 -19.60
C GLU A 86 0.61 -11.94 -18.58
N LEU A 87 0.12 -12.27 -17.39
CA LEU A 87 0.91 -12.92 -16.34
C LEU A 87 1.43 -14.28 -16.80
N MET A 88 0.59 -15.08 -17.44
CA MET A 88 0.98 -16.37 -18.03
C MET A 88 2.05 -16.21 -19.11
N VAL A 89 1.88 -15.25 -20.02
CA VAL A 89 2.87 -14.96 -21.07
C VAL A 89 4.20 -14.56 -20.46
N LYS A 90 4.19 -13.68 -19.45
CA LYS A 90 5.41 -13.26 -18.74
C LYS A 90 6.11 -14.44 -18.07
N GLU A 91 5.38 -15.26 -17.32
CA GLU A 91 5.93 -16.43 -16.64
C GLU A 91 6.51 -17.45 -17.62
N LEU A 92 5.82 -17.69 -18.74
CA LEU A 92 6.28 -18.59 -19.79
C LEU A 92 7.55 -18.03 -20.46
N SER A 93 7.59 -16.74 -20.76
CA SER A 93 8.76 -16.05 -21.31
C SER A 93 9.97 -16.17 -20.39
N ASP A 94 9.80 -15.93 -19.09
CA ASP A 94 10.88 -16.08 -18.11
C ASP A 94 11.36 -17.54 -18.01
N SER A 95 10.44 -18.50 -18.12
CA SER A 95 10.77 -19.92 -18.10
C SER A 95 11.56 -20.34 -19.34
N ILE A 96 11.18 -19.83 -20.52
CA ILE A 96 11.89 -20.10 -21.79
C ILE A 96 13.26 -19.43 -21.78
N GLY A 97 13.37 -18.19 -21.29
CA GLY A 97 14.64 -17.47 -21.21
C GLY A 97 15.67 -18.12 -20.29
N LYS A 98 15.22 -18.84 -19.25
CA LYS A 98 16.09 -19.62 -18.35
C LYS A 98 16.45 -21.01 -18.90
N ALA A 99 15.62 -21.57 -19.78
CA ALA A 99 15.83 -22.87 -20.38
C ALA A 99 16.78 -22.77 -21.58
N GLN A 100 17.58 -23.81 -21.80
CA GLN A 100 18.41 -23.85 -23.01
C GLN A 100 17.52 -24.22 -24.22
N LEU A 101 17.30 -23.27 -25.13
CA LEU A 101 16.42 -23.39 -26.31
C LEU A 101 16.67 -24.63 -27.18
N SER A 102 17.89 -25.17 -27.18
CA SER A 102 18.25 -26.41 -27.88
C SER A 102 17.62 -27.66 -27.27
N GLN A 103 17.37 -27.65 -25.97
CA GLN A 103 16.85 -28.79 -25.20
C GLN A 103 15.32 -28.74 -25.00
N ILE A 104 14.69 -27.61 -25.35
CA ILE A 104 13.24 -27.46 -25.31
C ILE A 104 12.58 -28.45 -26.28
N LYS A 105 11.71 -29.31 -25.74
CA LYS A 105 10.89 -30.23 -26.53
C LYS A 105 9.54 -29.58 -26.80
N VAL A 106 9.18 -29.45 -28.07
CA VAL A 106 7.92 -28.86 -28.51
C VAL A 106 7.09 -29.94 -29.18
N GLU A 107 5.90 -30.14 -28.66
CA GLU A 107 4.84 -30.99 -29.21
C GLU A 107 3.64 -30.09 -29.55
N HIS A 108 2.69 -30.60 -30.35
CA HIS A 108 1.59 -29.79 -30.88
C HIS A 108 0.79 -29.03 -29.81
N HIS A 109 0.54 -29.64 -28.64
CA HIS A 109 -0.26 -29.06 -27.55
C HIS A 109 0.52 -28.95 -26.24
N LYS A 110 1.84 -29.15 -26.28
CA LYS A 110 2.67 -29.28 -25.08
C LYS A 110 4.08 -28.78 -25.34
N ILE A 111 4.65 -28.09 -24.38
CA ILE A 111 6.06 -27.68 -24.38
C ILE A 111 6.71 -28.14 -23.08
N THR A 112 7.89 -28.73 -23.20
CA THR A 112 8.70 -29.18 -22.07
C THR A 112 10.02 -28.42 -22.05
N LEU A 113 10.26 -27.72 -20.94
CA LEU A 113 11.40 -26.86 -20.66
C LEU A 113 12.30 -27.55 -19.62
N PRO A 114 13.41 -28.18 -20.03
CA PRO A 114 14.41 -28.64 -19.10
C PRO A 114 15.22 -27.44 -18.59
N LEU A 115 15.10 -27.16 -17.29
CA LEU A 115 15.96 -26.21 -16.57
C LEU A 115 17.06 -26.99 -15.84
N GLN A 116 18.01 -26.27 -15.25
CA GLN A 116 19.18 -26.89 -14.59
C GLN A 116 18.80 -27.89 -13.48
N HIS A 117 17.74 -27.62 -12.72
CA HIS A 117 17.36 -28.41 -11.53
C HIS A 117 15.93 -28.96 -11.59
N GLU A 118 15.16 -28.59 -12.61
CA GLU A 118 13.76 -28.98 -12.75
C GLU A 118 13.34 -29.03 -14.21
N THR A 119 12.27 -29.77 -14.50
CA THR A 119 11.63 -29.80 -15.81
C THR A 119 10.25 -29.20 -15.70
N ILE A 120 10.03 -28.07 -16.34
CA ILE A 120 8.72 -27.42 -16.40
C ILE A 120 8.02 -27.86 -17.68
N THR A 121 6.77 -28.28 -17.57
CA THR A 121 5.96 -28.66 -18.73
C THR A 121 4.70 -27.82 -18.76
N TYR A 122 4.39 -27.21 -19.90
CA TYR A 122 3.11 -26.58 -20.16
C TYR A 122 2.34 -27.43 -21.17
N ALA A 123 1.08 -27.76 -20.86
CA ALA A 123 0.23 -28.57 -21.70
C ALA A 123 -1.19 -28.00 -21.76
N TYR A 124 -1.81 -28.07 -22.93
CA TYR A 124 -3.24 -27.83 -23.07
C TYR A 124 -4.00 -29.11 -22.75
N ASP A 125 -4.86 -29.04 -21.73
CA ASP A 125 -5.73 -30.14 -21.33
C ASP A 125 -7.01 -29.60 -20.68
N ASN A 126 -8.14 -30.27 -20.92
CA ASN A 126 -9.43 -29.97 -20.28
C ASN A 126 -9.84 -28.48 -20.34
N GLN A 127 -9.70 -27.85 -21.51
CA GLN A 127 -9.99 -26.44 -21.75
C GLN A 127 -9.18 -25.45 -20.88
N LYS A 128 -7.98 -25.87 -20.48
CA LYS A 128 -7.08 -25.12 -19.61
C LYS A 128 -5.65 -25.27 -20.11
N LEU A 129 -4.82 -24.27 -19.78
CA LEU A 129 -3.38 -24.40 -19.87
C LEU A 129 -2.85 -24.81 -18.49
N ILE A 130 -2.19 -25.97 -18.43
CA ILE A 130 -1.69 -26.56 -17.19
C ILE A 130 -0.17 -26.54 -17.22
N LYS A 131 0.43 -26.15 -16.09
CA LYS A 131 1.85 -26.25 -15.80
C LYS A 131 2.09 -27.39 -14.82
N THR A 132 3.11 -28.20 -15.09
CA THR A 132 3.62 -29.20 -14.16
C THR A 132 5.12 -28.99 -13.95
N VAL A 133 5.60 -29.26 -12.73
CA VAL A 133 7.02 -29.15 -12.38
C VAL A 133 7.52 -30.53 -12.01
N ASN A 134 8.55 -31.02 -12.71
CA ASN A 134 9.06 -32.38 -12.59
C ASN A 134 7.97 -33.46 -12.76
N GLY A 135 6.96 -33.18 -13.59
CA GLY A 135 5.82 -34.07 -13.82
C GLY A 135 4.89 -34.22 -12.61
N LYS A 136 5.07 -33.42 -11.55
CA LYS A 136 4.25 -33.44 -10.34
C LYS A 136 3.41 -32.18 -10.24
N GLY A 137 2.16 -32.37 -9.80
CA GLY A 137 1.19 -31.29 -9.62
C GLY A 137 0.65 -30.76 -10.94
N ASN A 138 -0.62 -30.33 -10.93
CA ASN A 138 -1.29 -29.70 -12.05
C ASN A 138 -1.67 -28.28 -11.65
N ILE A 139 -0.82 -27.31 -12.00
CA ILE A 139 -1.06 -25.90 -11.73
C ILE A 139 -1.79 -25.34 -12.95
N THR A 140 -3.04 -24.89 -12.77
CA THR A 140 -3.73 -24.22 -13.88
C THR A 140 -3.20 -22.80 -14.03
N VAL A 141 -2.67 -22.47 -15.21
CA VAL A 141 -2.09 -21.15 -15.51
C VAL A 141 -3.07 -20.26 -16.26
N LEU A 142 -3.92 -20.86 -17.11
CA LEU A 142 -4.99 -20.15 -17.80
C LEU A 142 -6.24 -21.02 -17.91
N HIS A 143 -7.39 -20.43 -17.59
CA HIS A 143 -8.70 -21.07 -17.72
C HIS A 143 -9.37 -20.72 -19.04
N GLN A 144 -10.39 -21.50 -19.43
CA GLN A 144 -11.26 -21.23 -20.58
C GLN A 144 -10.46 -21.04 -21.89
N VAL A 145 -9.50 -21.93 -22.09
CA VAL A 145 -8.70 -22.04 -23.31
C VAL A 145 -9.41 -23.03 -24.22
N SER A 146 -9.66 -22.67 -25.49
CA SER A 146 -10.21 -23.61 -26.47
C SER A 146 -9.11 -24.33 -27.25
N GLU A 147 -7.95 -23.70 -27.37
CA GLU A 147 -6.83 -24.20 -28.18
C GLU A 147 -5.53 -23.55 -27.71
N ALA A 148 -4.47 -24.33 -27.54
CA ALA A 148 -3.11 -23.81 -27.43
C ALA A 148 -2.16 -24.70 -28.22
N LYS A 149 -1.44 -24.10 -29.16
CA LYS A 149 -0.50 -24.77 -30.06
C LYS A 149 0.87 -24.15 -29.97
N PHE A 150 1.89 -24.99 -29.84
CA PHE A 150 3.28 -24.56 -29.76
C PHE A 150 4.03 -25.00 -31.00
N LYS A 151 4.85 -24.10 -31.56
CA LYS A 151 5.67 -24.36 -32.73
C LYS A 151 7.05 -23.74 -32.56
N LYS A 152 8.09 -24.45 -32.98
CA LYS A 152 9.44 -23.89 -33.10
C LYS A 152 9.58 -23.28 -34.49
N VAL A 153 9.81 -21.97 -34.58
CA VAL A 153 9.85 -21.26 -35.88
C VAL A 153 11.30 -21.09 -36.35
N TYR A 154 12.21 -20.71 -35.45
CA TYR A 154 13.64 -20.56 -35.73
C TYR A 154 14.48 -21.22 -34.63
N LYS A 155 15.81 -21.31 -34.82
CA LYS A 155 16.75 -21.93 -33.84
C LYS A 155 16.58 -21.38 -32.41
N HIS A 156 16.13 -20.13 -32.28
CA HIS A 156 16.01 -19.42 -31.00
C HIS A 156 14.61 -18.88 -30.68
N HIS A 157 13.58 -19.16 -31.51
CA HIS A 157 12.24 -18.59 -31.31
C HIS A 157 11.15 -19.64 -31.21
N LEU A 158 10.24 -19.43 -30.27
CA LEU A 158 9.08 -20.27 -30.05
C LEU A 158 7.80 -19.46 -30.27
N LEU A 159 6.90 -20.00 -31.08
CA LEU A 159 5.59 -19.42 -31.33
C LEU A 159 4.53 -20.20 -30.57
N MET A 160 3.70 -19.50 -29.81
CA MET A 160 2.48 -20.01 -29.21
C MET A 160 1.28 -19.36 -29.88
N ASN A 161 0.37 -20.19 -30.39
CA ASN A 161 -0.94 -19.77 -30.86
C ASN A 161 -1.95 -20.22 -29.82
N ILE A 162 -2.69 -19.28 -29.23
CA ILE A 162 -3.64 -19.60 -28.16
C ILE A 162 -4.97 -18.88 -28.38
N LYS A 163 -6.05 -19.63 -28.18
CA LYS A 163 -7.42 -19.13 -28.24
C LYS A 163 -8.07 -19.31 -26.88
N TYR A 164 -8.48 -18.21 -26.26
CA TYR A 164 -9.01 -18.17 -24.91
C TYR A 164 -10.20 -17.21 -24.82
N LYS A 165 -11.03 -17.40 -23.80
CA LYS A 165 -12.22 -16.59 -23.59
C LYS A 165 -11.90 -15.38 -22.72
N VAL A 166 -12.35 -14.20 -23.14
CA VAL A 166 -12.31 -12.94 -22.37
C VAL A 166 -13.74 -12.43 -22.24
N GLY A 167 -14.29 -12.48 -21.03
CA GLY A 167 -15.70 -12.19 -20.80
C GLY A 167 -16.64 -13.10 -21.59
N LYS A 168 -17.20 -12.60 -22.70
CA LYS A 168 -18.13 -13.37 -23.58
C LYS A 168 -17.53 -13.77 -24.93
N GLU A 169 -16.36 -13.25 -25.27
CA GLU A 169 -15.77 -13.41 -26.61
C GLU A 169 -14.56 -14.35 -26.58
N TRP A 170 -14.35 -15.06 -27.68
CA TRP A 170 -13.14 -15.86 -27.89
C TRP A 170 -12.11 -15.03 -28.63
N ARG A 171 -10.94 -14.83 -28.03
CA ARG A 171 -9.81 -14.12 -28.64
C ARG A 171 -8.71 -15.08 -29.01
N SER A 172 -8.09 -14.86 -30.17
CA SER A 172 -6.91 -15.61 -30.62
C SER A 172 -5.71 -14.69 -30.55
N HIS A 173 -4.62 -15.17 -29.96
CA HIS A 173 -3.35 -14.45 -29.86
C HIS A 173 -2.21 -15.33 -30.34
N GLU A 174 -1.29 -14.70 -31.06
CA GLU A 174 0.00 -15.29 -31.43
C GLU A 174 1.08 -14.61 -30.59
N VAL A 175 1.85 -15.40 -29.85
CA VAL A 175 2.90 -14.90 -28.96
C VAL A 175 4.22 -15.52 -29.39
N LEU A 176 5.18 -14.67 -29.71
CA LEU A 176 6.55 -15.05 -30.03
C LEU A 176 7.42 -14.87 -28.78
N PHE A 177 8.13 -15.92 -28.42
CA PHE A 177 9.12 -15.96 -27.35
C PHE A 177 10.54 -16.09 -27.93
#